data_AF-A0A535G4H2-F1
#
_entry.id   AF-A0A535G4H2-F1
#
_cell.length_a   1.000
_cell.length_b   1.000
_cell.length_c   1.000
_cell.angle_alpha   90.00
_cell.angle_beta   90.00
_cell.angle_gamma   90.00
#
_symmetry.space_group_name_H-M   'P 1'
#
loop_
_entity.id
_entity.type
_entity.pdbx_description
1 polymer ?
#
loop_
_entity_poly.entity_id
_entity_poly.type
_entity_poly.pdbx_seq_one_letter_code
_entity_poly.pdbx_strand_id
1 'polypeptide(L)'
;MPDWSYHPLLKPLTAWLPGPARRTLALHGLGALIAVPGGRQLVDFLGDMKPDPSLSTAPYRKPLISPIGLGAGVDPGALAIGALGRFGFGFVEVGPYGGQRLGDRLRSTPAHLSVWLRLVLVDGDPRAILQVEQVLDALAGAVDVVAISMLDPERPAGGERQGAWGGVLNVCREHGISTVLVELPISGALSRIQPALAADAAGAVVRGPVKPGEDTDVRHALRELRAAMPPPALLVAGCGARSPRDIVESFDAGADLVAVDQGLIEAGPGLAKRGNEALVAMRAGVVATARGRGSMPGISAALTAGWFWLLLLGLGMFIAGAVVLAVGLTRVLLPYDEAFLGIGRDALSGINPRLMGFMRHDRITLAGTLMSIGVLYASLAWNGVRGGWRWASRATLASGIVGFASLFLFLGFHYVDPLHVALSAGLFPLFLLGILLPMRA
;
A
#
# COMPACT_ATOMS: atom_id res chain seq x y z
N MET A 1 9.20 -5.02 2.77
CA MET A 1 9.28 -4.59 4.18
C MET A 1 8.12 -3.67 4.46
N PRO A 2 7.46 -3.73 5.62
CA PRO A 2 6.45 -2.75 6.02
C PRO A 2 7.07 -1.41 6.47
N ASP A 3 6.31 -0.31 6.39
CA ASP A 3 6.81 1.04 6.71
C ASP A 3 7.35 1.15 8.15
N TRP A 4 6.78 0.39 9.10
CA TRP A 4 7.18 0.39 10.50
C TRP A 4 8.59 -0.18 10.75
N SER A 5 9.12 -1.04 9.88
CA SER A 5 10.50 -1.51 9.98
C SER A 5 11.44 -0.73 9.06
N TYR A 6 10.91 -0.20 7.95
CA TYR A 6 11.70 0.53 6.97
C TYR A 6 12.30 1.81 7.54
N HIS A 7 11.47 2.69 8.10
CA HIS A 7 11.91 4.01 8.56
C HIS A 7 12.77 3.99 9.83
N PRO A 8 12.39 3.28 10.92
CA PRO A 8 13.15 3.35 12.16
C PRO A 8 14.36 2.40 12.21
N LEU A 9 14.36 1.31 11.42
CA LEU A 9 15.42 0.30 11.48
C LEU A 9 16.28 0.31 10.21
N LEU A 10 15.70 -0.01 9.06
CA LEU A 10 16.48 -0.33 7.86
C LEU A 10 17.11 0.90 7.19
N LYS A 11 16.36 2.01 7.13
CA LYS A 11 16.84 3.23 6.50
C LYS A 11 18.05 3.83 7.25
N PRO A 12 18.06 3.92 8.59
CA PRO A 12 19.26 4.28 9.35
C PRO A 12 20.39 3.27 9.21
N LEU A 13 20.10 1.96 9.32
CA LEU A 13 21.11 0.90 9.26
C LEU A 13 21.85 0.82 7.93
N THR A 14 21.27 1.33 6.84
CA THR A 14 21.87 1.32 5.50
C THR A 14 22.31 2.71 5.04
N ALA A 15 22.20 3.74 5.88
CA ALA A 15 22.46 5.14 5.54
C ALA A 15 23.91 5.40 5.08
N TRP A 16 24.85 4.59 5.53
CA TRP A 16 26.28 4.65 5.20
C TRP A 16 26.63 4.07 3.82
N LEU A 17 25.75 3.28 3.20
CA LEU A 17 25.97 2.70 1.88
C LEU A 17 25.63 3.70 0.76
N PRO A 18 26.41 3.76 -0.34
CA PRO A 18 26.05 4.50 -1.54
C PRO A 18 24.67 4.07 -2.11
N GLY A 19 23.93 5.00 -2.71
CA GLY A 19 22.57 4.76 -3.21
C GLY A 19 22.40 3.50 -4.09
N PRO A 20 23.25 3.29 -5.12
CA PRO A 20 23.17 2.09 -5.95
C PRO A 20 23.40 0.79 -5.17
N ALA A 21 24.38 0.77 -4.25
CA ALA A 21 24.69 -0.40 -3.43
C ALA A 21 23.54 -0.72 -2.46
N ARG A 22 22.98 0.31 -1.81
CA ARG A 22 21.80 0.19 -0.93
C ARG A 22 20.61 -0.40 -1.68
N ARG A 23 20.34 0.09 -2.89
CA ARG A 23 19.26 -0.42 -3.75
C ARG A 23 19.47 -1.88 -4.09
N THR A 24 20.65 -2.26 -4.58
CA THR A 24 20.96 -3.65 -4.93
C THR A 24 20.86 -4.57 -3.72
N LEU A 25 21.37 -4.15 -2.55
CA LEU A 25 21.25 -4.91 -1.31
C LEU A 25 19.78 -5.12 -0.92
N ALA A 26 18.96 -4.06 -0.99
CA ALA A 26 17.53 -4.14 -0.68
C ALA A 26 16.78 -5.07 -1.64
N LEU A 27 17.06 -4.99 -2.94
CA LEU A 27 16.43 -5.84 -3.96
C LEU A 27 16.84 -7.31 -3.79
N HIS A 28 18.13 -7.59 -3.57
CA HIS A 28 18.60 -8.95 -3.29
C HIS A 28 18.04 -9.50 -1.98
N GLY A 29 18.00 -8.70 -0.91
CA GLY A 29 17.42 -9.12 0.37
C GLY A 29 15.93 -9.43 0.24
N LEU A 30 15.20 -8.64 -0.55
CA LEU A 30 13.80 -8.89 -0.85
C LEU A 30 13.60 -10.17 -1.70
N GLY A 31 14.44 -10.38 -2.71
CA GLY A 31 14.45 -11.61 -3.51
C GLY A 31 14.76 -12.86 -2.67
N ALA A 32 15.77 -12.79 -1.81
CA ALA A 32 16.16 -13.87 -0.90
C ALA A 32 15.04 -14.20 0.09
N LEU A 33 14.38 -13.20 0.67
CA LEU A 33 13.26 -13.40 1.60
C LEU A 33 12.13 -14.20 0.95
N ILE A 34 11.82 -13.95 -0.32
CA ILE A 34 10.74 -14.64 -1.05
C ILE A 34 11.17 -16.04 -1.53
N ALA A 35 12.47 -16.29 -1.67
CA ALA A 35 13.00 -17.60 -2.04
C ALA A 35 12.89 -18.61 -0.88
N VAL A 36 12.84 -18.15 0.38
CA VAL A 36 12.68 -19.03 1.55
C VAL A 36 11.25 -19.59 1.62
N PRO A 37 11.06 -20.90 1.90
CA PRO A 37 9.75 -21.48 2.15
C PRO A 37 8.97 -20.71 3.23
N GLY A 38 7.74 -20.28 2.92
CA GLY A 38 6.91 -19.45 3.83
C GLY A 38 7.23 -17.95 3.79
N GLY A 39 8.34 -17.51 3.20
CA GLY A 39 8.70 -16.10 3.08
C GLY A 39 7.66 -15.27 2.32
N ARG A 40 7.02 -15.86 1.30
CA ARG A 40 5.89 -15.25 0.57
C ARG A 40 4.70 -14.95 1.48
N GLN A 41 4.34 -15.89 2.35
CA GLN A 41 3.22 -15.75 3.27
C GLN A 41 3.54 -14.71 4.35
N LEU A 42 4.79 -14.65 4.81
CA LEU A 42 5.24 -13.64 5.74
C LEU A 42 5.19 -12.24 5.14
N VAL A 43 5.59 -12.07 3.87
CA VAL A 43 5.47 -10.79 3.16
C VAL A 43 4.01 -10.36 3.03
N ASP A 44 3.13 -11.28 2.64
CA ASP A 44 1.69 -11.00 2.53
C ASP A 44 1.06 -10.69 3.89
N PHE A 45 1.50 -11.37 4.96
CA PHE A 45 1.00 -11.16 6.32
C PHE A 45 1.44 -9.80 6.88
N LEU A 46 2.72 -9.48 6.78
CA LEU A 46 3.29 -8.22 7.29
C LEU A 46 2.89 -7.01 6.44
N GLY A 47 2.55 -7.23 5.18
CA GLY A 47 2.24 -6.19 4.22
C GLY A 47 1.22 -6.69 3.21
N ASP A 48 -0.02 -6.91 3.63
CA ASP A 48 -1.09 -7.11 2.65
C ASP A 48 -1.29 -5.82 1.86
N MET A 49 -0.75 -5.81 0.65
CA MET A 49 -0.72 -4.69 -0.28
C MET A 49 -1.72 -4.88 -1.43
N LYS A 50 -2.65 -5.85 -1.33
CA LYS A 50 -3.64 -6.09 -2.38
C LYS A 50 -4.54 -4.86 -2.56
N PRO A 51 -4.60 -4.27 -3.77
CA PRO A 51 -5.46 -3.14 -4.05
C PRO A 51 -6.94 -3.52 -3.96
N ASP A 52 -7.79 -2.52 -3.81
CA ASP A 52 -9.24 -2.71 -3.91
C ASP A 52 -9.62 -3.06 -5.37
N PRO A 53 -10.47 -4.08 -5.62
CA PRO A 53 -10.92 -4.42 -6.97
C PRO A 53 -11.51 -3.23 -7.76
N SER A 54 -12.07 -2.23 -7.07
CA SER A 54 -12.58 -1.00 -7.71
C SER A 54 -11.51 -0.16 -8.41
N LEU A 55 -10.22 -0.44 -8.16
CA LEU A 55 -9.10 0.23 -8.82
C LEU A 55 -8.68 -0.47 -10.11
N SER A 56 -9.26 -1.62 -10.47
CA SER A 56 -8.88 -2.29 -11.71
C SER A 56 -9.24 -1.43 -12.93
N THR A 57 -8.29 -1.31 -13.86
CA THR A 57 -8.41 -0.51 -15.08
C THR A 57 -7.76 -1.24 -16.25
N ALA A 58 -8.27 -1.05 -17.47
CA ALA A 58 -7.68 -1.59 -18.69
C ALA A 58 -7.34 -0.47 -19.69
N PRO A 59 -6.28 0.33 -19.42
CA PRO A 59 -5.85 1.41 -20.31
C PRO A 59 -5.28 0.91 -21.65
N TYR A 60 -4.89 -0.36 -21.71
CA TYR A 60 -4.40 -1.06 -22.90
C TYR A 60 -4.80 -2.55 -22.82
N ARG A 61 -4.28 -3.40 -23.73
CA ARG A 61 -4.70 -4.80 -23.90
C ARG A 61 -4.68 -5.64 -22.63
N LYS A 62 -3.75 -5.36 -21.70
CA LYS A 62 -3.59 -6.10 -20.44
C LYS A 62 -4.25 -5.32 -19.30
N PRO A 63 -5.19 -5.95 -18.54
CA PRO A 63 -5.82 -5.30 -17.40
C PRO A 63 -4.82 -5.11 -16.25
N LEU A 64 -4.96 -3.99 -15.54
CA LEU A 64 -4.16 -3.64 -14.37
C LEU A 64 -5.02 -3.77 -13.11
N ILE A 65 -4.40 -4.30 -12.04
CA ILE A 65 -5.04 -4.39 -10.72
C ILE A 65 -5.11 -3.04 -10.00
N SER A 66 -4.30 -2.08 -10.44
CA SER A 66 -4.23 -0.70 -9.92
C SER A 66 -3.68 0.22 -11.02
N PRO A 67 -4.11 1.49 -11.07
CA PRO A 67 -3.51 2.48 -11.97
C PRO A 67 -2.17 3.04 -11.47
N ILE A 68 -1.69 2.59 -10.29
CA ILE A 68 -0.41 2.96 -9.72
C ILE A 68 0.62 1.88 -10.07
N GLY A 69 1.75 2.29 -10.63
CA GLY A 69 2.86 1.42 -11.01
C GLY A 69 4.21 1.87 -10.46
N LEU A 70 5.23 1.05 -10.67
CA LEU A 70 6.61 1.32 -10.27
C LEU A 70 7.40 1.87 -11.45
N GLY A 71 8.06 3.01 -11.28
CA GLY A 71 8.92 3.60 -12.31
C GLY A 71 10.31 2.97 -12.40
N ALA A 72 10.98 3.18 -13.54
CA ALA A 72 12.24 2.51 -13.90
C ALA A 72 13.40 2.71 -12.90
N GLY A 73 13.37 3.77 -12.08
CA GLY A 73 14.45 4.10 -11.15
C GLY A 73 14.66 3.09 -10.02
N VAL A 74 13.65 2.27 -9.68
CA VAL A 74 13.69 1.39 -8.50
C VAL A 74 14.30 0.03 -8.77
N ASP A 75 13.93 -0.63 -9.86
CA ASP A 75 14.52 -1.92 -10.26
C ASP A 75 14.84 -1.97 -11.76
N PRO A 76 15.83 -1.16 -12.23
CA PRO A 76 16.17 -1.10 -13.66
C PRO A 76 16.52 -2.47 -14.26
N GLY A 77 17.05 -3.38 -13.44
CA GLY A 77 17.56 -4.70 -13.87
C GLY A 77 16.63 -5.87 -13.57
N ALA A 78 15.39 -5.63 -13.16
CA ALA A 78 14.40 -6.64 -12.77
C ALA A 78 14.93 -7.67 -11.74
N LEU A 79 15.78 -7.24 -10.80
CA LEU A 79 16.37 -8.11 -9.78
C LEU A 79 15.33 -8.68 -8.81
N ALA A 80 14.25 -7.94 -8.56
CA ALA A 80 13.23 -8.31 -7.59
C ALA A 80 11.81 -8.13 -8.14
N ILE A 81 11.61 -8.20 -9.47
CA ILE A 81 10.30 -7.98 -10.10
C ILE A 81 9.21 -8.92 -9.55
N GLY A 82 9.54 -10.20 -9.32
CA GLY A 82 8.64 -11.16 -8.70
C GLY A 82 8.21 -10.77 -7.28
N ALA A 83 9.08 -10.08 -6.55
CA ALA A 83 8.79 -9.58 -5.22
C ALA A 83 8.00 -8.27 -5.24
N LEU A 84 8.45 -7.32 -6.05
CA LEU A 84 7.84 -6.00 -6.21
C LEU A 84 6.42 -6.09 -6.76
N GLY A 85 6.13 -7.07 -7.61
CA GLY A 85 4.77 -7.35 -8.08
C GLY A 85 3.76 -7.72 -6.99
N ARG A 86 4.21 -8.00 -5.75
CA ARG A 86 3.33 -8.23 -4.59
C ARG A 86 2.98 -6.97 -3.82
N PHE A 87 3.60 -5.83 -4.13
CA PHE A 87 3.37 -4.56 -3.42
C PHE A 87 2.16 -3.77 -3.93
N GLY A 88 1.28 -4.41 -4.71
CA GLY A 88 0.03 -3.81 -5.16
C GLY A 88 0.16 -2.85 -6.34
N PHE A 89 1.28 -2.92 -7.07
CA PHE A 89 1.46 -2.21 -8.33
C PHE A 89 0.69 -2.89 -9.47
N GLY A 90 0.11 -2.11 -10.37
CA GLY A 90 -0.47 -2.62 -11.61
C GLY A 90 0.55 -2.86 -12.72
N PHE A 91 1.60 -2.05 -12.76
CA PHE A 91 2.70 -2.17 -13.73
C PHE A 91 4.05 -1.88 -13.08
N VAL A 92 5.12 -2.41 -13.66
CA VAL A 92 6.51 -2.16 -13.28
C VAL A 92 7.28 -1.79 -14.53
N GLU A 93 8.07 -0.74 -14.41
CA GLU A 93 8.97 -0.31 -15.45
C GLU A 93 10.41 -0.77 -15.17
N VAL A 94 11.05 -1.30 -16.20
CA VAL A 94 12.44 -1.76 -16.20
C VAL A 94 13.26 -0.95 -17.20
N GLY A 95 14.55 -0.84 -16.95
CA GLY A 95 15.48 -0.10 -17.80
C GLY A 95 15.91 1.27 -17.26
N PRO A 96 16.74 2.01 -18.01
CA PRO A 96 17.13 1.74 -19.40
C PRO A 96 17.90 0.42 -19.59
N TYR A 97 17.59 -0.32 -20.67
CA TYR A 97 18.16 -1.64 -20.96
C TYR A 97 19.69 -1.58 -21.10
N GLY A 98 20.42 -2.37 -20.31
CA GLY A 98 21.89 -2.33 -20.30
C GLY A 98 22.58 -3.68 -20.10
N GLY A 99 21.91 -4.82 -20.26
CA GLY A 99 22.56 -6.11 -20.00
C GLY A 99 21.84 -7.35 -20.51
N GLN A 100 22.65 -8.38 -20.82
CA GLN A 100 22.27 -9.64 -21.47
C GLN A 100 21.35 -10.59 -20.67
N ARG A 101 20.96 -10.25 -19.43
CA ARG A 101 20.19 -11.15 -18.53
C ARG A 101 18.79 -10.65 -18.16
N LEU A 102 18.30 -9.56 -18.78
CA LEU A 102 17.00 -9.01 -18.41
C LEU A 102 15.85 -9.95 -18.75
N GLY A 103 15.86 -10.56 -19.95
CA GLY A 103 14.83 -11.51 -20.39
C GLY A 103 14.66 -12.68 -19.42
N ASP A 104 15.76 -13.21 -18.88
CA ASP A 104 15.72 -14.30 -17.91
C ASP A 104 15.00 -13.92 -16.61
N ARG A 105 15.21 -12.70 -16.14
CA ARG A 105 14.63 -12.21 -14.90
C ARG A 105 13.15 -11.89 -15.05
N LEU A 106 12.75 -11.39 -16.23
CA LEU A 106 11.35 -11.10 -16.53
C LEU A 106 10.47 -12.36 -16.60
N ARG A 107 11.04 -13.57 -16.77
CA ARG A 107 10.27 -14.82 -16.64
C ARG A 107 9.66 -15.04 -15.25
N SER A 108 10.20 -14.38 -14.22
CA SER A 108 9.67 -14.46 -12.84
C SER A 108 8.53 -13.47 -12.57
N THR A 109 8.08 -12.72 -13.59
CA THR A 109 7.03 -11.71 -13.45
C THR A 109 5.68 -12.34 -13.10
N PRO A 110 4.96 -11.85 -12.09
CA PRO A 110 3.60 -12.29 -11.81
C PRO A 110 2.65 -11.99 -12.97
N ALA A 111 1.72 -12.90 -13.28
CA ALA A 111 0.83 -12.77 -14.43
C ALA A 111 -0.05 -11.50 -14.43
N HIS A 112 -0.41 -10.99 -13.24
CA HIS A 112 -1.23 -9.78 -13.08
C HIS A 112 -0.45 -8.48 -13.27
N LEU A 113 0.89 -8.54 -13.33
CA LEU A 113 1.75 -7.37 -13.40
C LEU A 113 2.10 -7.07 -14.84
N SER A 114 1.88 -5.83 -15.28
CA SER A 114 2.35 -5.39 -16.61
C SER A 114 3.82 -4.93 -16.56
N VAL A 115 4.61 -5.32 -17.56
CA VAL A 115 6.04 -4.97 -17.66
C VAL A 115 6.23 -3.90 -18.72
N TRP A 116 6.81 -2.78 -18.31
CA TRP A 116 7.13 -1.65 -19.18
C TRP A 116 8.63 -1.59 -19.40
N LEU A 117 9.06 -1.46 -20.65
CA LEU A 117 10.47 -1.29 -20.99
C LEU A 117 10.77 0.17 -21.29
N ARG A 118 11.72 0.73 -20.55
CA ARG A 118 12.26 2.05 -20.84
C ARG A 118 13.43 1.96 -21.81
N LEU A 119 13.32 2.66 -22.94
CA LEU A 119 14.38 2.82 -23.92
C LEU A 119 14.78 4.29 -24.02
N VAL A 120 16.08 4.53 -24.11
CA VAL A 120 16.65 5.86 -24.32
C VAL A 120 17.38 5.82 -25.64
N LEU A 121 16.91 6.61 -26.59
CA LEU A 121 17.41 6.68 -27.96
C LEU A 121 17.96 8.08 -28.22
N VAL A 122 18.90 8.18 -29.16
CA VAL A 122 19.42 9.47 -29.63
C VAL A 122 18.73 9.81 -30.94
N ASP A 123 18.14 11.00 -31.04
CA ASP A 123 17.45 11.41 -32.27
C ASP A 123 18.43 11.53 -33.44
N GLY A 124 18.05 10.98 -34.60
CA GLY A 124 18.88 10.94 -35.80
C GLY A 124 19.99 9.88 -35.82
N ASP A 125 20.13 9.02 -34.80
CA ASP A 125 21.04 7.87 -34.88
C ASP A 125 20.45 6.77 -35.79
N PRO A 126 21.08 6.45 -36.94
CA PRO A 126 20.60 5.39 -37.84
C PRO A 126 20.62 4.00 -37.19
N ARG A 127 21.33 3.81 -36.07
CA ARG A 127 21.39 2.54 -35.32
C ARG A 127 20.28 2.40 -34.29
N ALA A 128 19.49 3.46 -34.03
CA ALA A 128 18.43 3.42 -33.01
C ALA A 128 17.40 2.32 -33.27
N ILE A 129 16.99 2.14 -34.53
CA ILE A 129 16.01 1.11 -34.92
C ILE A 129 16.58 -0.29 -34.66
N LEU A 130 17.81 -0.55 -35.12
CA LEU A 130 18.49 -1.83 -34.91
C LEU A 130 18.70 -2.13 -33.42
N GLN A 131 18.99 -1.11 -32.62
CA GLN A 131 19.13 -1.26 -31.17
C GLN A 131 17.79 -1.65 -30.52
N VAL A 132 16.68 -1.04 -30.94
CA VAL A 132 15.34 -1.40 -30.45
C VAL A 132 15.02 -2.84 -30.81
N GLU A 133 15.22 -3.24 -32.06
CA GLU A 133 14.98 -4.61 -32.55
C GLU A 133 15.77 -5.64 -31.74
N GLN A 134 17.08 -5.45 -31.57
CA GLN A 134 17.94 -6.36 -30.79
C GLN A 134 17.49 -6.49 -29.33
N VAL A 135 17.01 -5.41 -28.73
CA VAL A 135 16.51 -5.43 -27.35
C VAL A 135 15.18 -6.18 -27.27
N LEU A 136 14.26 -5.93 -28.20
CA LEU A 136 12.95 -6.60 -28.22
C LEU A 136 13.09 -8.10 -28.49
N ASP A 137 13.98 -8.51 -29.39
CA ASP A 137 14.35 -9.90 -29.64
C ASP A 137 14.85 -10.59 -28.38
N ALA A 138 15.78 -9.96 -27.67
CA ALA A 138 16.36 -10.51 -26.43
C ALA A 138 15.33 -10.68 -25.31
N LEU A 139 14.21 -9.94 -25.36
CA LEU A 139 13.15 -9.98 -24.36
C LEU A 139 12.02 -10.95 -24.71
N ALA A 140 11.98 -11.47 -25.94
CA ALA A 140 11.09 -12.56 -26.38
C ALA A 140 9.62 -12.40 -25.93
N GLY A 141 9.06 -11.20 -26.06
CA GLY A 141 7.66 -10.91 -25.72
C GLY A 141 7.35 -10.78 -24.23
N ALA A 142 8.36 -10.66 -23.36
CA ALA A 142 8.18 -10.44 -21.92
C ALA A 142 7.74 -9.01 -21.54
N VAL A 143 7.57 -8.12 -22.52
CA VAL A 143 7.26 -6.69 -22.35
C VAL A 143 5.87 -6.41 -22.94
N ASP A 144 5.05 -5.67 -22.18
CA ASP A 144 3.70 -5.29 -22.62
C ASP A 144 3.67 -3.87 -23.22
N VAL A 145 4.51 -2.96 -22.72
CA VAL A 145 4.53 -1.53 -23.07
C VAL A 145 5.98 -1.06 -23.23
N VAL A 146 6.25 -0.21 -24.22
CA VAL A 146 7.57 0.43 -24.39
C VAL A 146 7.44 1.93 -24.16
N ALA A 147 8.26 2.48 -23.27
CA ALA A 147 8.40 3.90 -23.02
C ALA A 147 9.72 4.40 -23.63
N ILE A 148 9.64 5.35 -24.57
CA ILE A 148 10.79 5.83 -25.34
C ILE A 148 11.11 7.27 -24.95
N SER A 149 12.35 7.50 -24.52
CA SER A 149 12.92 8.84 -24.38
C SER A 149 13.87 9.11 -25.54
N MET A 150 13.60 10.20 -26.26
CA MET A 150 14.55 10.73 -27.26
C MET A 150 15.43 11.79 -26.60
N LEU A 151 16.73 11.52 -26.58
CA LEU A 151 17.75 12.51 -26.27
C LEU A 151 17.99 13.37 -27.52
N ASP A 152 17.93 14.68 -27.32
CA ASP A 152 18.25 15.69 -28.33
C ASP A 152 19.57 16.37 -27.92
N PRO A 153 20.72 15.82 -28.36
CA PRO A 153 22.03 16.40 -28.06
C PRO A 153 22.25 17.64 -28.94
N GLU A 154 21.75 18.78 -28.47
CA GLU A 154 21.97 20.14 -29.01
C GLU A 154 21.68 20.34 -30.51
N ARG A 155 20.52 20.93 -30.85
CA ARG A 155 20.30 21.48 -32.19
C ARG A 155 19.62 22.87 -32.19
N PRO A 156 20.04 23.80 -33.07
CA PRO A 156 19.41 25.11 -33.20
C PRO A 156 18.00 24.98 -33.80
N ALA A 157 17.10 25.88 -33.37
CA ALA A 157 15.73 25.94 -33.84
C ALA A 157 15.65 26.14 -35.37
N GLY A 158 15.08 25.17 -36.10
CA GLY A 158 14.69 25.39 -37.51
C GLY A 158 14.81 24.21 -38.49
N GLY A 159 15.38 23.06 -38.12
CA GLY A 159 15.47 21.88 -39.00
C GLY A 159 14.19 21.03 -39.00
N GLU A 160 13.73 20.61 -40.19
CA GLU A 160 12.61 19.68 -40.35
C GLU A 160 12.93 18.33 -39.68
N ARG A 161 12.06 17.89 -38.74
CA ARG A 161 12.23 16.63 -38.01
C ARG A 161 12.00 15.44 -38.95
N GLN A 162 13.07 14.83 -39.45
CA GLN A 162 12.97 13.54 -40.15
C GLN A 162 12.74 12.38 -39.16
N GLY A 163 11.49 12.24 -38.73
CA GLY A 163 10.72 10.98 -38.74
C GLY A 163 11.34 9.63 -38.36
N ALA A 164 12.24 9.51 -37.39
CA ALA A 164 12.64 8.18 -36.88
C ALA A 164 11.49 7.44 -36.14
N TRP A 165 10.47 8.18 -35.66
CA TRP A 165 9.33 7.63 -34.92
C TRP A 165 8.56 6.58 -35.70
N GLY A 166 8.33 6.77 -37.00
CA GLY A 166 7.59 5.80 -37.82
C GLY A 166 8.27 4.43 -37.85
N GLY A 167 9.59 4.39 -38.03
CA GLY A 167 10.37 3.15 -38.04
C GLY A 167 10.40 2.48 -36.67
N VAL A 168 10.67 3.24 -35.61
CA VAL A 168 10.72 2.71 -34.23
C VAL A 168 9.36 2.15 -33.80
N LEU A 169 8.26 2.85 -34.09
CA LEU A 169 6.91 2.38 -33.80
C LEU A 169 6.55 1.15 -34.62
N ASN A 170 7.00 1.07 -35.88
CA ASN A 170 6.77 -0.10 -36.71
C ASN A 170 7.46 -1.36 -36.15
N VAL A 171 8.73 -1.24 -35.76
CA VAL A 171 9.46 -2.35 -35.12
C VAL A 171 8.74 -2.81 -33.84
N CYS A 172 8.30 -1.87 -32.99
CA CYS A 172 7.53 -2.24 -31.79
C CYS A 172 6.27 -3.03 -32.13
N ARG A 173 5.53 -2.65 -33.18
CA ARG A 173 4.32 -3.35 -33.63
C ARG A 173 4.62 -4.74 -34.20
N GLU A 174 5.72 -4.92 -34.92
CA GLU A 174 6.16 -6.21 -35.45
C GLU A 174 6.45 -7.22 -34.32
N HIS A 175 6.97 -6.75 -33.18
CA HIS A 175 7.13 -7.56 -31.97
C HIS A 175 5.86 -7.68 -31.10
N GLY A 176 4.70 -7.24 -31.61
CA GLY A 176 3.40 -7.36 -30.93
C GLY A 176 3.13 -6.30 -29.86
N ILE A 177 3.95 -5.25 -29.78
CA ILE A 177 3.80 -4.16 -28.80
C ILE A 177 2.93 -3.08 -29.41
N SER A 178 1.65 -3.07 -29.01
CA SER A 178 0.65 -2.11 -29.48
C SER A 178 0.65 -0.79 -28.71
N THR A 179 1.27 -0.75 -27.53
CA THR A 179 1.28 0.44 -26.65
C THR A 179 2.71 0.96 -26.52
N VAL A 180 2.98 2.05 -27.24
CA VAL A 180 4.25 2.78 -27.13
C VAL A 180 3.96 4.16 -26.56
N LEU A 181 4.66 4.51 -25.48
CA LEU A 181 4.55 5.79 -24.78
C LEU A 181 5.82 6.62 -24.98
N VAL A 182 5.66 7.92 -25.05
CA VAL A 182 6.77 8.85 -25.27
C VAL A 182 7.10 9.56 -23.98
N GLU A 183 8.36 9.52 -23.55
CA GLU A 183 8.80 10.27 -22.38
C GLU A 183 8.96 11.76 -22.68
N LEU A 184 8.42 12.59 -21.78
CA LEU A 184 8.57 14.04 -21.81
C LEU A 184 9.08 14.52 -20.44
N PRO A 185 10.10 15.40 -20.39
CA PRO A 185 10.46 16.05 -19.13
C PRO A 185 9.31 16.95 -18.65
N ILE A 186 9.15 17.14 -17.33
CA ILE A 186 8.04 17.93 -16.76
C ILE A 186 8.03 19.40 -17.23
N SER A 187 9.21 19.95 -17.52
CA SER A 187 9.39 21.29 -18.10
C SER A 187 9.37 21.28 -19.64
N GLY A 188 9.10 20.14 -20.27
CA GLY A 188 9.13 19.97 -21.71
C GLY A 188 7.83 20.41 -22.38
N ALA A 189 7.95 21.08 -23.53
CA ALA A 189 6.79 21.45 -24.32
C ALA A 189 6.21 20.24 -25.09
N LEU A 190 4.87 20.19 -25.23
CA LEU A 190 4.16 19.17 -26.02
C LEU A 190 4.68 19.07 -27.47
N SER A 191 5.17 20.18 -28.02
CA SER A 191 5.79 20.23 -29.36
C SER A 191 6.93 19.22 -29.53
N ARG A 192 7.57 18.75 -28.45
CA ARG A 192 8.59 17.69 -28.50
C ARG A 192 8.00 16.32 -28.84
N ILE A 193 6.80 16.01 -28.35
CA ILE A 193 6.16 14.70 -28.55
C ILE A 193 5.12 14.69 -29.68
N GLN A 194 4.75 15.86 -30.21
CA GLN A 194 3.77 15.96 -31.30
C GLN A 194 4.05 15.05 -32.52
N PRO A 195 5.30 14.91 -33.01
CA PRO A 195 5.58 14.02 -34.14
C PRO A 195 5.35 12.54 -33.81
N ALA A 196 5.60 12.15 -32.56
CA ALA A 196 5.39 10.78 -32.11
C ALA A 196 3.89 10.48 -31.97
N LEU A 197 3.12 11.43 -31.42
CA LEU A 197 1.66 11.32 -31.35
C LEU A 197 1.04 11.29 -32.77
N ALA A 198 1.55 12.10 -33.69
CA ALA A 198 1.13 12.07 -35.10
C ALA A 198 1.50 10.76 -35.81
N ALA A 199 2.55 10.07 -35.34
CA ALA A 199 2.98 8.77 -35.83
C ALA A 199 2.24 7.60 -35.14
N ASP A 200 1.15 7.86 -34.42
CA ASP A 200 0.29 6.87 -33.75
C ASP A 200 0.89 6.28 -32.45
N ALA A 201 1.67 7.07 -31.70
CA ALA A 201 2.04 6.71 -30.33
C ALA A 201 0.82 6.74 -29.39
N ALA A 202 0.74 5.79 -28.46
CA ALA A 202 -0.43 5.60 -27.59
C ALA A 202 -0.58 6.68 -26.50
N GLY A 203 0.47 7.46 -26.22
CA GLY A 203 0.44 8.49 -25.20
C GLY A 203 1.82 8.96 -24.73
N ALA A 204 1.84 9.60 -23.57
CA ALA A 204 3.03 10.21 -22.99
C ALA A 204 3.24 9.85 -21.53
N VAL A 205 4.52 9.71 -21.13
CA VAL A 205 4.95 9.61 -19.74
C VAL A 205 5.70 10.89 -19.37
N VAL A 206 5.14 11.66 -18.44
CA VAL A 206 5.78 12.88 -17.94
C VAL A 206 6.74 12.50 -16.82
N ARG A 207 8.00 12.88 -16.93
CA ARG A 207 9.03 12.64 -15.89
C ARG A 207 9.74 13.91 -15.53
N GLY A 208 10.18 14.03 -14.30
CA GLY A 208 11.04 15.15 -13.95
C GLY A 208 11.72 14.90 -12.63
N PRO A 209 12.97 15.37 -12.44
CA PRO A 209 13.52 15.44 -11.12
C PRO A 209 12.70 16.48 -10.35
N VAL A 210 11.91 16.06 -9.38
CA VAL A 210 11.45 16.99 -8.34
C VAL A 210 12.63 17.15 -7.39
N LYS A 211 13.57 18.06 -7.72
CA LYS A 211 14.57 18.47 -6.74
C LYS A 211 13.82 18.98 -5.51
N PRO A 212 14.23 18.62 -4.28
CA PRO A 212 13.61 19.16 -3.08
C PRO A 212 13.68 20.70 -3.13
N GLY A 213 12.53 21.38 -3.22
CA GLY A 213 12.44 22.85 -3.24
C GLY A 213 12.23 23.52 -4.60
N GLU A 214 12.24 22.79 -5.73
CA GLU A 214 11.73 23.32 -7.00
C GLU A 214 10.21 23.11 -7.03
N ASP A 215 9.46 24.20 -6.83
CA ASP A 215 7.99 24.25 -6.85
C ASP A 215 7.48 24.21 -8.31
N THR A 216 7.89 23.19 -9.07
CA THR A 216 7.26 22.91 -10.36
C THR A 216 5.87 22.36 -10.07
N ASP A 217 4.82 23.13 -10.36
CA ASP A 217 3.44 22.67 -10.17
C ASP A 217 3.13 21.53 -11.14
N VAL A 218 3.42 20.30 -10.70
CA VAL A 218 3.17 19.05 -11.43
C VAL A 218 1.73 19.00 -11.92
N ARG A 219 0.78 19.53 -11.15
CA ARG A 219 -0.65 19.51 -11.49
C ARG A 219 -0.94 20.44 -12.65
N HIS A 220 -0.32 21.62 -12.67
CA HIS A 220 -0.47 22.56 -13.76
C HIS A 220 0.06 21.96 -15.06
N ALA A 221 1.29 21.43 -15.04
CA ALA A 221 1.89 20.78 -16.20
C ALA A 221 1.05 19.59 -16.73
N LEU A 222 0.53 18.74 -15.84
CA LEU A 222 -0.35 17.63 -16.23
C LEU A 222 -1.67 18.12 -16.84
N ARG A 223 -2.29 19.18 -16.29
CA ARG A 223 -3.53 19.75 -16.84
C ARG A 223 -3.32 20.37 -18.22
N GLU A 224 -2.25 21.12 -18.40
CA GLU A 224 -1.90 21.70 -19.69
C GLU A 224 -1.65 20.62 -20.75
N LEU A 225 -0.88 19.58 -20.41
CA LEU A 225 -0.62 18.46 -21.30
C LEU A 225 -1.91 17.69 -21.62
N ARG A 226 -2.76 17.42 -20.61
CA ARG A 226 -4.04 16.75 -20.83
C ARG A 226 -4.97 17.56 -21.75
N ALA A 227 -5.00 18.88 -21.60
CA ALA A 227 -5.82 19.75 -22.44
C ALA A 227 -5.35 19.79 -23.90
N ALA A 228 -4.04 19.60 -24.12
CA ALA A 228 -3.44 19.69 -25.45
C ALA A 228 -3.28 18.32 -26.14
N MET A 229 -3.41 17.20 -25.43
CA MET A 229 -3.38 15.86 -26.00
C MET A 229 -4.74 15.43 -26.57
N PRO A 230 -4.79 14.79 -27.76
CA PRO A 230 -6.03 14.26 -28.31
C PRO A 230 -6.50 13.02 -27.53
N PRO A 231 -7.78 12.90 -27.13
CA PRO A 231 -8.32 11.63 -26.66
C PRO A 231 -8.30 10.61 -27.82
N PRO A 232 -7.89 9.34 -27.61
CA PRO A 232 -7.78 8.60 -26.34
C PRO A 232 -6.34 8.49 -25.78
N ALA A 233 -5.44 9.46 -26.04
CA ALA A 233 -4.03 9.33 -25.65
C ALA A 233 -3.82 9.20 -24.13
N LEU A 234 -2.99 8.23 -23.74
CA LEU A 234 -2.68 7.91 -22.34
C LEU A 234 -1.74 8.94 -21.73
N LEU A 235 -2.08 9.51 -20.58
CA LEU A 235 -1.20 10.40 -19.82
C LEU A 235 -0.73 9.71 -18.54
N VAL A 236 0.59 9.51 -18.41
CA VAL A 236 1.19 8.86 -17.24
C VAL A 236 2.05 9.85 -16.47
N ALA A 237 1.79 10.00 -15.17
CA ALA A 237 2.58 10.86 -14.29
C ALA A 237 3.70 10.06 -13.61
N GLY A 238 4.96 10.33 -13.99
CA GLY A 238 6.18 9.76 -13.42
C GLY A 238 7.05 10.80 -12.70
N CYS A 239 6.42 11.70 -11.95
CA CYS A 239 7.06 12.89 -11.37
C CYS A 239 7.50 12.71 -9.90
N GLY A 240 7.82 11.49 -9.47
CA GLY A 240 8.38 11.26 -8.12
C GLY A 240 7.45 11.54 -6.94
N ALA A 241 6.19 11.11 -7.03
CA ALA A 241 5.23 11.21 -5.94
C ALA A 241 5.77 10.60 -4.62
N ARG A 242 5.78 11.39 -3.54
CA ARG A 242 6.35 11.04 -2.22
C ARG A 242 5.28 10.75 -1.19
N SER A 243 4.04 11.17 -1.47
CA SER A 243 2.91 10.98 -0.59
C SER A 243 1.69 10.43 -1.34
N PRO A 244 0.74 9.78 -0.63
CA PRO A 244 -0.54 9.40 -1.22
C PRO A 244 -1.32 10.60 -1.79
N ARG A 245 -1.11 11.78 -1.22
CA ARG A 245 -1.73 13.02 -1.69
C ARG A 245 -1.21 13.40 -3.07
N ASP A 246 0.10 13.32 -3.31
CA ASP A 246 0.70 13.65 -4.60
C ASP A 246 0.16 12.73 -5.71
N ILE A 247 -0.06 11.45 -5.37
CA ILE A 247 -0.66 10.46 -6.28
C ILE A 247 -2.10 10.86 -6.64
N VAL A 248 -2.93 11.14 -5.63
CA VAL A 248 -4.32 11.58 -5.81
C VAL A 248 -4.39 12.87 -6.62
N GLU A 249 -3.55 13.85 -6.29
CA GLU A 249 -3.46 15.12 -7.00
C GLU A 249 -3.03 14.97 -8.47
N SER A 250 -2.21 13.95 -8.78
CA SER A 250 -1.84 13.62 -10.17
C SER A 250 -3.03 13.07 -10.97
N PHE A 251 -3.86 12.22 -10.35
CA PHE A 251 -5.11 11.74 -10.96
C PHE A 251 -6.13 12.88 -11.14
N ASP A 252 -6.30 13.75 -10.14
CA ASP A 252 -7.17 14.94 -10.23
C ASP A 252 -6.69 15.96 -11.28
N ALA A 253 -5.37 16.01 -11.55
CA ALA A 253 -4.80 16.80 -12.63
C ALA A 253 -5.04 16.19 -14.02
N GLY A 254 -5.57 14.97 -14.08
CA GLY A 254 -5.96 14.30 -15.31
C GLY A 254 -5.00 13.21 -15.76
N ALA A 255 -4.08 12.70 -14.93
CA ALA A 255 -3.30 11.50 -15.30
C ALA A 255 -4.19 10.23 -15.32
N ASP A 256 -3.96 9.32 -16.27
CA ASP A 256 -4.60 8.00 -16.33
C ASP A 256 -3.89 6.99 -15.43
N LEU A 257 -2.57 7.11 -15.31
CA LEU A 257 -1.70 6.23 -14.54
C LEU A 257 -0.63 7.05 -13.80
N VAL A 258 -0.14 6.53 -12.67
CA VAL A 258 0.94 7.16 -11.89
C VAL A 258 2.06 6.14 -11.67
N ALA A 259 3.28 6.51 -12.05
CA ALA A 259 4.49 5.71 -11.82
C ALA A 259 5.29 6.31 -10.65
N VAL A 260 5.45 5.55 -9.56
CA VAL A 260 6.25 5.97 -8.39
C VAL A 260 7.68 5.46 -8.53
N ASP A 261 8.67 6.33 -8.33
CA ASP A 261 10.10 6.01 -8.47
C ASP A 261 10.92 6.36 -7.21
N GLN A 262 11.64 7.49 -7.19
CA GLN A 262 12.41 7.95 -6.04
C GLN A 262 11.53 8.18 -4.81
N GLY A 263 10.30 8.66 -5.01
CA GLY A 263 9.37 8.90 -3.91
C GLY A 263 9.03 7.62 -3.12
N LEU A 264 9.09 6.43 -3.75
CA LEU A 264 8.94 5.15 -3.05
C LEU A 264 10.10 4.88 -2.08
N ILE A 265 11.33 5.23 -2.47
CA ILE A 265 12.53 5.06 -1.64
C ILE A 265 12.44 6.00 -0.44
N GLU A 266 11.96 7.22 -0.62
CA GLU A 266 11.85 8.18 0.46
C GLU A 266 10.71 7.84 1.43
N ALA A 267 9.52 7.56 0.89
CA ALA A 267 8.29 7.33 1.63
C ALA A 267 8.17 5.92 2.20
N GLY A 268 8.95 4.99 1.66
CA GLY A 268 8.92 3.59 2.02
C GLY A 268 7.97 2.74 1.15
N PRO A 269 8.15 1.42 1.19
CA PRO A 269 7.45 0.44 0.35
C PRO A 269 5.92 0.44 0.51
N GLY A 270 5.37 0.95 1.61
CA GLY A 270 3.93 1.08 1.83
C GLY A 270 3.27 2.20 1.04
N LEU A 271 4.03 3.04 0.32
CA LEU A 271 3.48 4.14 -0.48
C LEU A 271 2.44 3.67 -1.50
N ALA A 272 2.68 2.54 -2.17
CA ALA A 272 1.75 1.98 -3.17
C ALA A 272 0.38 1.66 -2.55
N LYS A 273 0.37 0.98 -1.39
CA LYS A 273 -0.86 0.67 -0.66
C LYS A 273 -1.55 1.93 -0.16
N ARG A 274 -0.81 2.84 0.50
CA ARG A 274 -1.39 4.10 0.99
C ARG A 274 -1.97 4.93 -0.15
N GLY A 275 -1.31 4.94 -1.31
CA GLY A 275 -1.79 5.56 -2.56
C GLY A 275 -3.06 4.91 -3.09
N ASN A 276 -3.11 3.57 -3.17
CA ASN A 276 -4.30 2.82 -3.57
C ASN A 276 -5.49 3.12 -2.63
N GLU A 277 -5.28 3.07 -1.31
CA GLU A 277 -6.31 3.36 -0.31
C GLU A 277 -6.81 4.81 -0.42
N ALA A 278 -5.91 5.78 -0.63
CA ALA A 278 -6.26 7.17 -0.83
C ALA A 278 -7.07 7.39 -2.12
N LEU A 279 -6.72 6.69 -3.21
CA LEU A 279 -7.44 6.76 -4.48
C LEU A 279 -8.85 6.18 -4.38
N VAL A 280 -9.04 5.09 -3.63
CA VAL A 280 -10.38 4.54 -3.32
C VAL A 280 -11.20 5.56 -2.54
N ALA A 281 -10.60 6.17 -1.51
CA ALA A 281 -11.29 7.18 -0.70
C ALA A 281 -11.68 8.42 -1.53
N MET A 282 -10.81 8.87 -2.43
CA MET A 282 -11.08 9.96 -3.37
C MET A 282 -12.24 9.62 -4.30
N ARG A 283 -12.21 8.46 -4.98
CA ARG A 283 -13.30 8.01 -5.87
C ARG A 283 -14.62 7.86 -5.13
N ALA A 284 -14.60 7.30 -3.91
CA ALA A 284 -15.78 7.19 -3.06
C ALA A 284 -16.30 8.56 -2.60
N GLY A 285 -15.39 9.50 -2.29
CA GLY A 285 -15.72 10.87 -1.92
C GLY A 285 -16.38 11.66 -3.04
N VAL A 286 -15.89 11.52 -4.28
CA VAL A 286 -16.51 12.10 -5.49
C VAL A 286 -17.91 11.55 -5.71
N VAL A 287 -18.11 10.24 -5.52
CA VAL A 287 -19.43 9.60 -5.62
C VAL A 287 -20.37 10.10 -4.49
N ALA A 288 -19.85 10.33 -3.29
CA ALA A 288 -20.63 10.84 -2.16
C ALA A 288 -20.98 12.33 -2.30
N THR A 289 -20.08 13.18 -2.81
CA THR A 289 -20.38 14.59 -3.10
C THR A 289 -21.40 14.71 -4.24
N ALA A 290 -21.30 13.86 -5.26
CA ALA A 290 -22.30 13.77 -6.33
C ALA A 290 -23.69 13.29 -5.82
N ARG A 291 -23.73 12.49 -4.74
CA ARG A 291 -24.97 12.03 -4.10
C ARG A 291 -25.46 12.93 -2.95
N GLY A 292 -24.87 14.11 -2.78
CA GLY A 292 -25.14 15.01 -1.65
C GLY A 292 -24.46 14.53 -0.37
N ARG A 293 -23.82 15.46 0.38
CA ARG A 293 -23.18 15.15 1.67
C ARG A 293 -24.19 14.47 2.60
N GLY A 294 -23.99 13.18 2.82
CA GLY A 294 -24.81 12.42 3.77
C GLY A 294 -24.79 13.08 5.14
N SER A 295 -25.98 13.42 5.62
CA SER A 295 -26.28 13.62 7.04
C SER A 295 -25.71 12.46 7.87
N MET A 296 -25.47 12.70 9.17
CA MET A 296 -25.15 11.63 10.12
C MET A 296 -25.95 10.36 9.79
N PRO A 297 -25.32 9.17 9.68
CA PRO A 297 -26.05 7.94 9.43
C PRO A 297 -27.15 7.84 10.47
N GLY A 298 -28.40 7.65 10.03
CA GLY A 298 -29.48 7.35 10.95
C GLY A 298 -29.11 6.14 11.81
N ILE A 299 -29.66 6.04 13.01
CA ILE A 299 -29.36 4.95 13.96
C ILE A 299 -29.50 3.57 13.27
N SER A 300 -30.49 3.41 12.40
CA SER A 300 -30.71 2.20 11.60
C SER A 300 -29.53 1.84 10.68
N ALA A 301 -28.87 2.83 10.08
CA ALA A 301 -27.68 2.62 9.24
C ALA A 301 -26.43 2.32 10.09
N ALA A 302 -26.33 2.90 11.30
CA ALA A 302 -25.23 2.58 12.21
C ALA A 302 -25.32 1.12 12.71
N LEU A 303 -26.53 0.61 12.97
CA LEU A 303 -26.74 -0.77 13.42
C LEU A 303 -26.33 -1.83 12.39
N THR A 304 -26.37 -1.50 11.10
CA THR A 304 -25.90 -2.39 10.02
C THR A 304 -24.40 -2.29 9.76
N ALA A 305 -23.69 -1.38 10.43
CA ALA A 305 -22.27 -1.15 10.18
C ALA A 305 -21.39 -1.71 11.31
N GLY A 306 -20.37 -2.49 10.95
CA GLY A 306 -19.46 -3.14 11.89
C GLY A 306 -18.69 -2.16 12.80
N TRP A 307 -18.38 -0.95 12.31
CA TRP A 307 -17.66 0.05 13.11
C TRP A 307 -18.41 0.46 14.39
N PHE A 308 -19.75 0.47 14.35
CA PHE A 308 -20.58 0.85 15.49
C PHE A 308 -20.48 -0.20 16.61
N TRP A 309 -20.54 -1.49 16.24
CA TRP A 309 -20.40 -2.59 17.19
C TRP A 309 -18.99 -2.68 17.79
N LEU A 310 -17.95 -2.39 16.99
CA LEU A 310 -16.57 -2.28 17.51
C LEU A 310 -16.37 -1.10 18.45
N LEU A 311 -17.08 0.02 18.21
CA LEU A 311 -17.09 1.15 19.14
C LEU A 311 -17.74 0.77 20.47
N LEU A 312 -18.90 0.11 20.42
CA LEU A 312 -19.58 -0.40 21.61
C LEU A 312 -18.73 -1.45 22.34
N LEU A 313 -18.01 -2.30 21.62
CA LEU A 313 -17.04 -3.22 22.21
C LEU A 313 -15.96 -2.46 22.98
N GLY A 314 -15.34 -1.45 22.39
CA GLY A 314 -14.32 -0.64 23.06
C GLY A 314 -14.84 0.07 24.31
N LEU A 315 -16.04 0.66 24.22
CA LEU A 315 -16.70 1.29 25.37
C LEU A 315 -17.07 0.27 26.45
N GLY A 316 -17.58 -0.89 26.05
CA GLY A 316 -17.90 -2.00 26.93
C GLY A 316 -16.67 -2.54 27.66
N MET A 317 -15.53 -2.68 26.97
CA MET A 317 -14.25 -3.04 27.59
C MET A 317 -13.80 -2.00 28.60
N PHE A 318 -13.94 -0.71 28.30
CA PHE A 318 -13.63 0.35 29.25
C PHE A 318 -14.49 0.28 30.51
N ILE A 319 -15.80 0.09 30.36
CA ILE A 319 -16.74 -0.05 31.49
C ILE A 319 -16.43 -1.32 32.29
N ALA A 320 -16.22 -2.46 31.62
CA ALA A 320 -15.84 -3.71 32.26
C ALA A 320 -14.54 -3.56 33.07
N GLY A 321 -13.53 -2.90 32.49
CA GLY A 321 -12.27 -2.58 33.19
C GLY A 321 -12.49 -1.68 34.40
N ALA A 322 -13.35 -0.67 34.31
CA ALA A 322 -13.70 0.19 35.45
C ALA A 322 -14.40 -0.59 36.57
N VAL A 323 -15.28 -1.55 36.24
CA VAL A 323 -15.92 -2.44 37.21
C VAL A 323 -14.87 -3.34 37.88
N VAL A 324 -13.98 -3.97 37.11
CA VAL A 324 -12.90 -4.82 37.66
C VAL A 324 -11.96 -3.99 38.54
N LEU A 325 -11.66 -2.74 38.16
CA LEU A 325 -10.86 -1.82 38.97
C LEU A 325 -11.55 -1.53 40.30
N ALA A 326 -12.84 -1.18 40.28
CA ALA A 326 -13.62 -0.91 41.48
C ALA A 326 -13.67 -2.14 42.41
N VAL A 327 -13.85 -3.33 41.86
CA VAL A 327 -13.79 -4.59 42.61
C VAL A 327 -12.39 -4.82 43.18
N GLY A 328 -11.32 -4.67 42.38
CA GLY A 328 -9.93 -4.87 42.81
C GLY A 328 -9.49 -3.91 43.94
N LEU A 329 -10.04 -2.70 43.96
CA LEU A 329 -9.80 -1.71 45.03
C LEU A 329 -10.59 -2.01 46.31
N THR A 330 -11.76 -2.66 46.21
CA THR A 330 -12.68 -2.87 47.35
C THR A 330 -12.61 -4.28 47.94
N ARG A 331 -12.59 -5.32 47.11
CA ARG A 331 -12.59 -6.74 47.50
C ARG A 331 -11.48 -7.52 46.79
N VAL A 332 -10.46 -7.91 47.55
CA VAL A 332 -9.29 -8.60 47.00
C VAL A 332 -9.52 -10.10 46.80
N LEU A 333 -10.26 -10.77 47.69
CA LEU A 333 -10.77 -12.13 47.47
C LEU A 333 -12.28 -12.07 47.22
N LEU A 334 -12.73 -12.79 46.19
CA LEU A 334 -14.15 -12.99 45.88
C LEU A 334 -14.59 -14.36 46.41
N PRO A 335 -15.91 -14.56 46.65
CA PRO A 335 -16.41 -15.79 47.26
C PRO A 335 -16.04 -17.08 46.51
N TYR A 336 -15.93 -17.01 45.18
CA TYR A 336 -15.52 -18.14 44.34
C TYR A 336 -14.01 -18.42 44.40
N ASP A 337 -13.18 -17.43 44.76
CA ASP A 337 -11.75 -17.64 44.99
C ASP A 337 -11.53 -18.43 46.28
N GLU A 338 -12.28 -18.10 47.34
CA GLU A 338 -12.23 -18.82 48.62
C GLU A 338 -12.73 -20.26 48.44
N ALA A 339 -13.81 -20.45 47.67
CA ALA A 339 -14.33 -21.77 47.35
C ALA A 339 -13.34 -22.62 46.55
N PHE A 340 -12.59 -22.02 45.62
CA PHE A 340 -11.58 -22.73 44.83
C PHE A 340 -10.33 -23.06 45.65
N LEU A 341 -9.85 -22.12 46.47
CA LEU A 341 -8.65 -22.30 47.28
C LEU A 341 -8.91 -23.18 48.53
N GLY A 342 -10.16 -23.31 48.96
CA GLY A 342 -10.55 -24.04 50.17
C GLY A 342 -10.08 -23.37 51.47
N ILE A 343 -9.56 -22.14 51.40
CA ILE A 343 -9.05 -21.37 52.53
C ILE A 343 -9.59 -19.95 52.50
N GLY A 344 -9.97 -19.45 53.67
CA GLY A 344 -10.46 -18.08 53.85
C GLY A 344 -9.33 -17.04 53.86
N ARG A 345 -9.71 -15.77 53.73
CA ARG A 345 -8.80 -14.62 53.69
C ARG A 345 -7.78 -14.57 54.85
N ASP A 346 -8.23 -14.83 56.08
CA ASP A 346 -7.38 -14.71 57.26
C ASP A 346 -6.30 -15.80 57.28
N ALA A 347 -6.66 -17.02 56.87
CA ALA A 347 -5.72 -18.13 56.72
C ALA A 347 -4.69 -17.86 55.60
N LEU A 348 -5.11 -17.25 54.49
CA LEU A 348 -4.22 -16.86 53.38
C LEU A 348 -3.14 -15.87 53.83
N SER A 349 -3.54 -14.88 54.64
CA SER A 349 -2.63 -13.87 55.18
C SER A 349 -1.61 -14.45 56.16
N GLY A 350 -2.00 -15.51 56.89
CA GLY A 350 -1.11 -16.26 57.77
C GLY A 350 -0.06 -17.09 57.04
N ILE A 351 -0.35 -17.57 55.81
CA ILE A 351 0.62 -18.30 54.97
C ILE A 351 1.67 -17.35 54.42
N ASN A 352 1.24 -16.24 53.79
CA ASN A 352 2.16 -15.23 53.29
C ASN A 352 1.45 -13.86 53.17
N PRO A 353 1.90 -12.84 53.91
CA PRO A 353 1.25 -11.53 53.93
C PRO A 353 1.30 -10.80 52.58
N ARG A 354 2.18 -11.21 51.65
CA ARG A 354 2.34 -10.57 50.33
C ARG A 354 1.33 -11.05 49.29
N LEU A 355 0.68 -12.19 49.48
CA LEU A 355 -0.24 -12.78 48.48
C LEU A 355 -1.44 -11.87 48.19
N MET A 356 -2.01 -11.26 49.23
CA MET A 356 -3.12 -10.31 49.08
C MET A 356 -2.71 -9.09 48.24
N GLY A 357 -1.51 -8.56 48.46
CA GLY A 357 -0.97 -7.44 47.67
C GLY A 357 -0.74 -7.83 46.21
N PHE A 358 -0.20 -9.03 45.97
CA PHE A 358 0.01 -9.59 44.64
C PHE A 358 -1.30 -9.76 43.86
N MET A 359 -2.31 -10.40 44.45
CA MET A 359 -3.63 -10.61 43.83
C MET A 359 -4.33 -9.28 43.51
N ARG A 360 -4.21 -8.29 44.41
CA ARG A 360 -4.73 -6.94 44.15
C ARG A 360 -4.01 -6.29 42.97
N HIS A 361 -2.68 -6.37 42.93
CA HIS A 361 -1.87 -5.79 41.85
C HIS A 361 -2.21 -6.41 40.49
N ASP A 362 -2.39 -7.74 40.43
CA ASP A 362 -2.76 -8.46 39.21
C ASP A 362 -4.11 -7.99 38.67
N ARG A 363 -5.14 -7.91 39.53
CA ARG A 363 -6.48 -7.41 39.14
C ARG A 363 -6.48 -5.96 38.68
N ILE A 364 -5.75 -5.09 39.37
CA ILE A 364 -5.65 -3.67 38.98
C ILE A 364 -4.90 -3.54 37.64
N THR A 365 -3.87 -4.35 37.42
CA THR A 365 -3.12 -4.37 36.15
C THR A 365 -3.99 -4.87 35.00
N LEU A 366 -4.76 -5.94 35.21
CA LEU A 366 -5.75 -6.43 34.26
C LEU A 366 -6.82 -5.37 33.96
N ALA A 367 -7.33 -4.68 34.98
CA ALA A 367 -8.31 -3.62 34.80
C ALA A 367 -7.75 -2.45 33.96
N GLY A 368 -6.53 -2.00 34.28
CA GLY A 368 -5.85 -0.92 33.56
C GLY A 368 -5.57 -1.26 32.09
N THR A 369 -5.14 -2.49 31.81
CA THR A 369 -4.93 -2.96 30.43
C THR A 369 -6.27 -3.03 29.67
N LEU A 370 -7.32 -3.58 30.29
CA LEU A 370 -8.65 -3.66 29.68
C LEU A 370 -9.24 -2.27 29.37
N MET A 371 -9.09 -1.30 30.28
CA MET A 371 -9.50 0.09 30.05
C MET A 371 -8.70 0.74 28.91
N SER A 372 -7.38 0.54 28.88
CA SER A 372 -6.51 1.10 27.83
C SER A 372 -6.83 0.54 26.45
N ILE A 373 -7.04 -0.78 26.35
CA ILE A 373 -7.46 -1.44 25.11
C ILE A 373 -8.86 -0.96 24.71
N GLY A 374 -9.77 -0.76 25.67
CA GLY A 374 -11.11 -0.21 25.42
C GLY A 374 -11.06 1.16 24.74
N VAL A 375 -10.22 2.08 25.25
CA VAL A 375 -9.99 3.39 24.62
C VAL A 375 -9.39 3.23 23.22
N LEU A 376 -8.42 2.34 23.05
CA LEU A 376 -7.79 2.08 21.75
C LEU A 376 -8.80 1.54 20.73
N TYR A 377 -9.64 0.58 21.12
CA TYR A 377 -10.67 0.00 20.27
C TYR A 377 -11.73 1.03 19.88
N ALA A 378 -12.18 1.85 20.84
CA ALA A 378 -13.12 2.92 20.56
C ALA A 378 -12.53 3.95 19.57
N SER A 379 -11.27 4.33 19.75
CA SER A 379 -10.57 5.24 18.84
C SER A 379 -10.36 4.65 17.44
N LEU A 380 -9.92 3.39 17.35
CA LEU A 380 -9.75 2.68 16.08
C LEU A 380 -11.08 2.52 15.35
N ALA A 381 -12.16 2.19 16.06
CA ALA A 381 -13.50 2.06 15.49
C ALA A 381 -14.01 3.40 14.95
N TRP A 382 -13.90 4.47 15.75
CA TRP A 382 -14.42 5.80 15.40
C TRP A 382 -13.64 6.48 14.27
N ASN A 383 -12.31 6.45 14.35
CA ASN A 383 -11.44 7.16 13.41
C ASN A 383 -11.03 6.29 12.22
N GLY A 384 -10.72 5.02 12.46
CA GLY A 384 -10.17 4.12 11.45
C GLY A 384 -11.23 3.32 10.71
N VAL A 385 -11.96 2.45 11.42
CA VAL A 385 -12.92 1.50 10.81
C VAL A 385 -14.06 2.25 10.11
N ARG A 386 -14.63 3.27 10.76
CA ARG A 386 -15.61 4.18 10.13
C ARG A 386 -15.05 4.88 8.89
N GLY A 387 -13.77 5.24 8.93
CA GLY A 387 -13.00 5.79 7.81
C GLY A 387 -12.76 4.81 6.66
N GLY A 388 -13.11 3.53 6.82
CA GLY A 388 -12.87 2.47 5.84
C GLY A 388 -11.43 1.97 5.82
N TRP A 389 -10.64 2.28 6.86
CA TRP A 389 -9.23 1.91 6.91
C TRP A 389 -9.08 0.44 7.28
N ARG A 390 -8.73 -0.39 6.28
CA ARG A 390 -8.62 -1.85 6.42
C ARG A 390 -7.66 -2.28 7.52
N TRP A 391 -6.57 -1.55 7.73
CA TRP A 391 -5.58 -1.88 8.77
C TRP A 391 -6.16 -1.72 10.18
N ALA A 392 -7.02 -0.73 10.43
CA ALA A 392 -7.61 -0.49 11.74
C ALA A 392 -8.54 -1.66 12.12
N SER A 393 -9.38 -2.09 11.17
CA SER A 393 -10.25 -3.26 11.34
C SER A 393 -9.44 -4.52 11.64
N ARG A 394 -8.36 -4.76 10.89
CA ARG A 394 -7.49 -5.94 11.11
C ARG A 394 -6.77 -5.92 12.44
N ALA A 395 -6.30 -4.75 12.89
CA ALA A 395 -5.65 -4.62 14.19
C ALA A 395 -6.62 -4.98 15.32
N THR A 396 -7.84 -4.45 15.28
CA THR A 396 -8.91 -4.78 16.24
C THR A 396 -9.29 -6.27 16.18
N LEU A 397 -9.38 -6.84 14.99
CA LEU A 397 -9.71 -8.26 14.79
C LEU A 397 -8.61 -9.17 15.34
N ALA A 398 -7.35 -8.93 14.99
CA ALA A 398 -6.23 -9.76 15.44
C ALA A 398 -6.09 -9.71 16.97
N SER A 399 -6.15 -8.51 17.54
CA SER A 399 -6.11 -8.31 18.99
C SER A 399 -7.32 -8.96 19.68
N GLY A 400 -8.52 -8.84 19.09
CA GLY A 400 -9.75 -9.42 19.64
C GLY A 400 -9.74 -10.94 19.62
N ILE A 401 -9.24 -11.58 18.56
CA ILE A 401 -9.08 -13.04 18.50
C ILE A 401 -8.18 -13.53 19.64
N VAL A 402 -7.02 -12.90 19.83
CA VAL A 402 -6.10 -13.28 20.93
C VAL A 402 -6.77 -13.05 22.29
N GLY A 403 -7.45 -11.92 22.47
CA GLY A 403 -8.15 -11.58 23.70
C GLY A 403 -9.25 -12.60 24.06
N PHE A 404 -10.17 -12.89 23.14
CA PHE A 404 -11.24 -13.85 23.40
C PHE A 404 -10.73 -15.30 23.46
N ALA A 405 -9.68 -15.65 22.72
CA ALA A 405 -9.05 -16.96 22.83
C ALA A 405 -8.44 -17.20 24.23
N SER A 406 -8.01 -16.14 24.92
CA SER A 406 -7.49 -16.25 26.29
C SER A 406 -8.53 -16.78 27.29
N LEU A 407 -9.84 -16.67 26.98
CA LEU A 407 -10.88 -17.26 27.81
C LEU A 407 -10.67 -18.77 27.96
N PHE A 408 -10.21 -19.48 26.92
CA PHE A 408 -10.01 -20.93 26.97
C PHE A 408 -8.87 -21.39 27.88
N LEU A 409 -8.07 -20.47 28.46
CA LEU A 409 -7.04 -20.81 29.43
C LEU A 409 -7.61 -21.51 30.68
N PHE A 410 -8.90 -21.33 31.01
CA PHE A 410 -9.53 -22.07 32.11
C PHE A 410 -9.46 -23.60 31.91
N LEU A 411 -9.40 -24.10 30.67
CA LEU A 411 -9.28 -25.53 30.38
C LEU A 411 -7.95 -26.11 30.87
N GLY A 412 -6.89 -25.31 30.88
CA GLY A 412 -5.57 -25.73 31.35
C GLY A 412 -5.35 -25.50 32.85
N PHE A 413 -5.88 -24.42 33.41
CA PHE A 413 -5.71 -24.07 34.83
C PHE A 413 -6.80 -24.62 35.75
N HIS A 414 -7.88 -25.17 35.19
CA HIS A 414 -9.04 -25.69 35.93
C HIS A 414 -9.70 -24.67 36.87
N TYR A 415 -9.46 -23.38 36.66
CA TYR A 415 -10.02 -22.26 37.41
C TYR A 415 -10.91 -21.44 36.48
N VAL A 416 -12.19 -21.33 36.84
CA VAL A 416 -13.19 -20.55 36.10
C VAL A 416 -13.56 -19.34 36.94
N ASP A 417 -13.24 -18.15 36.44
CA ASP A 417 -13.69 -16.88 37.02
C ASP A 417 -15.06 -16.50 36.43
N PRO A 418 -16.17 -16.58 37.19
CA PRO A 418 -17.50 -16.28 36.69
C PRO A 418 -17.67 -14.83 36.23
N LEU A 419 -16.96 -13.88 36.88
CA LEU A 419 -17.00 -12.47 36.49
C LEU A 419 -16.36 -12.28 35.11
N HIS A 420 -15.20 -12.89 34.89
CA HIS A 420 -14.52 -12.86 33.60
C HIS A 420 -15.37 -13.52 32.50
N VAL A 421 -15.98 -14.67 32.77
CA VAL A 421 -16.88 -15.35 31.81
C VAL A 421 -18.08 -14.48 31.47
N ALA A 422 -18.73 -13.87 32.47
CA ALA A 422 -19.90 -13.02 32.26
C ALA A 422 -19.57 -11.77 31.42
N LEU A 423 -18.46 -11.10 31.74
CA LEU A 423 -17.99 -9.94 30.96
C LEU A 423 -17.64 -10.32 29.52
N SER A 424 -16.92 -11.43 29.33
CA SER A 424 -16.57 -11.94 28.01
C SER A 424 -17.80 -12.34 27.19
N ALA A 425 -18.78 -13.01 27.80
CA ALA A 425 -20.03 -13.39 27.14
C ALA A 425 -20.87 -12.18 26.72
N GLY A 426 -20.84 -11.08 27.48
CA GLY A 426 -21.52 -9.84 27.11
C GLY A 426 -20.82 -9.07 25.98
N LEU A 427 -19.49 -9.08 25.93
CA LEU A 427 -18.70 -8.35 24.93
C LEU A 427 -18.53 -9.13 23.62
N PHE A 428 -18.54 -10.47 23.66
CA PHE A 428 -18.28 -11.32 22.49
C PHE A 428 -19.28 -11.11 21.33
N PRO A 429 -20.60 -10.94 21.55
CA PRO A 429 -21.53 -10.63 20.47
C PRO A 429 -21.20 -9.31 19.76
N LEU A 430 -20.74 -8.29 20.49
CA LEU A 430 -20.34 -7.00 19.91
C LEU A 430 -19.12 -7.17 19.00
N PHE A 431 -18.16 -8.00 19.41
CA PHE A 431 -17.01 -8.36 18.59
C PHE A 431 -17.43 -9.13 17.33
N LEU A 432 -18.30 -10.13 17.46
CA LEU A 432 -18.77 -10.92 16.33
C LEU A 432 -19.53 -10.07 15.31
N LEU A 433 -20.45 -9.22 15.77
CA LEU A 433 -21.20 -8.29 14.91
C LEU A 433 -20.27 -7.26 14.24
N GLY A 434 -19.25 -6.79 14.96
CA GLY A 434 -18.23 -5.89 14.41
C GLY A 434 -17.41 -6.49 13.27
N ILE A 435 -17.30 -7.83 13.21
CA ILE A 435 -16.59 -8.57 12.17
C ILE A 435 -17.52 -8.99 11.02
N LEU A 436 -18.72 -9.47 11.35
CA LEU A 436 -19.64 -10.03 10.35
C LEU A 436 -20.32 -8.94 9.51
N LEU A 437 -20.52 -7.74 10.07
CA LEU A 437 -21.15 -6.64 9.38
C LEU A 437 -20.15 -5.84 8.52
N PRO A 438 -20.60 -5.23 7.40
CA PRO A 438 -19.73 -4.42 6.56
C PRO A 438 -19.17 -3.22 7.34
N MET A 439 -17.92 -2.84 7.05
CA MET A 439 -17.24 -1.72 7.74
C MET A 439 -17.96 -0.37 7.57
N ARG A 440 -18.80 -0.23 6.54
CA ARG A 440 -19.65 0.93 6.26
C ARG A 440 -21.07 0.49 5.95
N ALA A 441 -22.03 1.33 6.35
CA ALA A 441 -23.44 1.20 6.00
C ALA A 441 -23.70 1.55 4.54
#